data_AF-A0AB39VM11-F1
#
_entry.id   AF-A0AB39VM11-F1
#
_cell.length_a   1.000
_cell.length_b   1.000
_cell.length_c   1.000
_cell.angle_alpha   90.00
_cell.angle_beta   90.00
_cell.angle_gamma   90.00
#
_symmetry.space_group_name_H-M   'P 1'
#
loop_
_entity.id
_entity.type
_entity.pdbx_description
1 polymer ?
#
loop_
_entity_poly.entity_id
_entity_poly.type
_entity_poly.pdbx_seq_one_letter_code
_entity_poly.pdbx_strand_id
1 'polypeptide(L)'
;MKGMRNIAPFGLRMPDELREAVSERAKANGRSMNSEIVQILQDALDGDNIDRELDQFTDHESVIASLKSEAERNDYLNNLEKEDSFAAALLRESDEHRRRLIKILGERFELTDLNKKPT
;
A
#
# COMPACT_ATOMS: atom_id res chain seq x y z
N MET A 1 -27.14 2.22 -2.51
CA MET A 1 -26.96 3.39 -1.62
C MET A 1 -28.30 3.82 -1.03
N LYS A 2 -28.61 3.44 0.22
CA LYS A 2 -29.77 3.98 0.96
C LYS A 2 -29.38 5.35 1.53
N GLY A 3 -30.22 6.38 1.38
CA GLY A 3 -30.05 7.69 2.03
C GLY A 3 -29.63 8.86 1.11
N MET A 4 -29.23 8.61 -0.14
CA MET A 4 -28.74 9.66 -1.05
C MET A 4 -29.76 10.77 -1.36
N ARG A 5 -31.07 10.49 -1.26
CA ARG A 5 -32.14 11.46 -1.47
C ARG A 5 -32.22 12.54 -0.39
N ASN A 6 -31.59 12.34 0.78
CA ASN A 6 -31.63 13.27 1.91
C ASN A 6 -30.37 14.14 2.02
N ILE A 7 -29.40 13.97 1.12
CA ILE A 7 -28.17 14.77 1.10
C ILE A 7 -28.45 16.05 0.30
N ALA A 8 -28.17 17.21 0.88
CA ALA A 8 -28.32 18.48 0.19
C ALA A 8 -27.40 18.52 -1.05
N PRO A 9 -27.88 19.01 -2.22
CA PRO A 9 -27.04 19.15 -3.40
C PRO A 9 -25.83 20.03 -3.13
N PHE A 10 -24.65 19.61 -3.59
CA PHE A 10 -23.42 20.40 -3.50
C PHE A 10 -23.30 21.31 -4.74
N GLY A 11 -23.24 22.63 -4.52
CA GLY A 11 -23.11 23.62 -5.58
C GLY A 11 -21.67 23.73 -6.10
N LEU A 12 -21.22 22.76 -6.90
CA LEU A 12 -19.89 22.74 -7.49
C LEU A 12 -19.83 23.63 -8.74
N ARG A 13 -18.89 24.58 -8.78
CA ARG A 13 -18.58 25.39 -9.97
C ARG A 13 -17.45 24.74 -10.75
N MET A 14 -17.69 24.35 -11.99
CA MET A 14 -16.69 23.75 -12.89
C MET A 14 -16.59 24.57 -14.18
N PRO A 15 -15.38 24.74 -14.75
CA PRO A 15 -15.22 25.20 -16.13
C PRO A 15 -15.99 24.29 -17.09
N ASP A 16 -16.50 24.85 -18.19
CA ASP A 16 -17.34 24.12 -19.14
C ASP A 16 -16.62 22.92 -19.75
N GLU A 17 -15.34 23.08 -20.10
CA GLU A 17 -14.49 22.00 -20.64
C GLU A 17 -14.39 20.81 -19.68
N LEU A 18 -14.18 21.08 -18.38
CA LEU A 18 -14.08 20.03 -17.37
C LEU A 18 -15.43 19.34 -17.16
N ARG A 19 -16.53 20.11 -17.19
CA ARG A 19 -17.88 19.58 -17.06
C ARG A 19 -18.21 18.61 -18.20
N GLU A 20 -17.83 18.97 -19.42
CA GLU A 20 -18.03 18.14 -20.61
C GLU A 20 -17.21 16.85 -20.53
N ALA A 21 -15.92 16.95 -20.22
CA ALA A 21 -15.04 15.79 -20.06
C ALA A 21 -15.55 14.79 -19.01
N VAL A 22 -16.01 15.27 -17.85
CA VAL A 22 -16.58 14.42 -16.80
C VAL A 22 -17.91 13.79 -17.24
N SER A 23 -18.74 14.53 -17.97
CA SER A 23 -20.01 14.03 -18.51
C SER A 23 -19.80 12.90 -19.53
N GLU A 24 -18.85 13.05 -20.45
CA GLU A 24 -18.50 12.02 -21.43
C GLU A 24 -17.94 10.77 -20.75
N ARG A 25 -17.02 10.94 -19.80
CA ARG A 25 -16.47 9.83 -19.02
C ARG A 25 -17.56 9.10 -18.23
N ALA A 26 -18.47 9.83 -17.59
CA ALA A 26 -19.59 9.24 -16.86
C ALA A 26 -20.49 8.39 -17.79
N LYS A 27 -20.80 8.89 -19.00
CA LYS A 27 -21.58 8.15 -20.01
C LYS A 27 -20.84 6.88 -20.45
N ALA A 28 -19.55 6.98 -20.74
CA ALA A 28 -18.73 5.83 -21.13
C ALA A 28 -18.70 4.75 -20.04
N ASN A 29 -18.69 5.16 -18.77
CA ASN A 29 -18.71 4.26 -17.61
C ASN A 29 -20.13 3.82 -17.18
N GLY A 30 -21.18 4.23 -17.88
CA GLY A 30 -22.57 3.89 -17.54
C GLY A 30 -23.05 4.45 -16.20
N ARG A 31 -22.48 5.58 -15.76
CA ARG A 31 -22.75 6.23 -14.47
C ARG A 31 -23.45 7.57 -14.64
N SER A 32 -24.18 8.00 -13.62
CA SER A 32 -24.60 9.40 -13.53
C SER A 32 -23.36 10.29 -13.35
N MET A 33 -23.40 11.52 -13.85
CA MET A 33 -22.31 12.47 -13.66
C MET A 33 -21.95 12.66 -12.18
N ASN A 34 -22.94 12.70 -11.28
CA ASN A 34 -22.70 12.79 -9.85
C ASN A 34 -21.98 11.55 -9.29
N SER A 35 -22.40 10.35 -9.72
CA SER A 35 -21.74 9.09 -9.30
C SER A 35 -20.30 9.01 -9.79
N GLU A 36 -20.01 9.51 -11.00
CA GLU A 36 -18.65 9.54 -11.53
C GLU A 36 -17.78 10.53 -10.77
N ILE A 37 -18.28 11.73 -10.46
CA ILE A 37 -17.55 12.71 -9.64
C ILE A 37 -17.22 12.11 -8.27
N VAL A 38 -18.19 11.47 -7.61
CA VAL A 38 -17.96 10.81 -6.32
C VAL A 38 -16.90 9.72 -6.45
N GLN A 39 -16.95 8.89 -7.50
CA GLN A 39 -15.93 7.86 -7.70
C GLN A 39 -14.54 8.46 -7.92
N ILE A 40 -14.40 9.47 -8.77
CA ILE A 40 -13.10 10.12 -9.03
C ILE A 40 -12.51 10.68 -7.74
N LEU A 41 -13.34 11.33 -6.91
CA LEU A 41 -12.89 11.85 -5.62
C LEU A 41 -12.49 10.73 -4.66
N GLN A 42 -13.26 9.64 -4.62
CA GLN A 42 -12.93 8.48 -3.78
C GLN A 42 -11.63 7.83 -4.24
N ASP A 43 -11.46 7.59 -5.54
CA ASP A 43 -10.26 7.00 -6.13
C ASP A 43 -9.03 7.86 -5.86
N ALA A 44 -9.15 9.19 -5.95
CA ALA A 44 -8.05 10.11 -5.65
C ALA A 44 -7.66 10.07 -4.17
N LEU A 45 -8.65 10.06 -3.27
CA LEU A 45 -8.39 10.00 -1.82
C LEU A 45 -7.83 8.63 -1.41
N ASP A 46 -8.36 7.54 -1.95
CA ASP A 46 -7.90 6.19 -1.66
C ASP A 46 -6.52 5.93 -2.25
N GLY A 47 -6.25 6.41 -3.48
CA GLY A 47 -4.94 6.36 -4.10
C GLY A 47 -3.87 7.06 -3.26
N ASP A 48 -4.13 8.30 -2.82
CA ASP A 48 -3.23 9.04 -1.93
C ASP A 48 -2.96 8.30 -0.61
N ASN A 49 -3.94 7.56 -0.08
CA ASN A 49 -3.77 6.78 1.13
C ASN A 49 -2.92 5.53 0.88
N ILE A 50 -3.18 4.81 -0.23
CA ILE A 50 -2.42 3.63 -0.63
C ILE A 50 -0.95 4.00 -0.87
N ASP A 51 -0.68 5.09 -1.58
CA ASP A 51 0.69 5.53 -1.85
C ASP A 51 1.45 5.83 -0.55
N ARG A 52 0.80 6.48 0.42
CA ARG A 52 1.40 6.75 1.75
C ARG A 52 1.66 5.47 2.55
N GLU A 53 0.73 4.51 2.50
CA GLU A 53 0.92 3.21 3.18
C GLU A 53 2.05 2.41 2.52
N LEU A 54 2.17 2.45 1.19
CA LEU A 54 3.25 1.82 0.44
C LEU A 54 4.61 2.44 0.77
N ASP A 55 4.69 3.77 0.86
CA ASP A 55 5.90 4.48 1.25
C ASP A 55 6.35 4.06 2.66
N GLN A 56 5.44 4.10 3.63
CA GLN A 56 5.72 3.66 5.01
C GLN A 56 6.16 2.20 5.07
N PHE A 57 5.49 1.31 4.34
CA PHE A 57 5.86 -0.09 4.25
C PHE A 57 7.28 -0.27 3.70
N THR A 58 7.63 0.46 2.63
CA THR A 58 8.95 0.41 2.00
C THR A 58 10.04 0.90 2.95
N ASP A 59 9.77 1.96 3.70
CA ASP A 59 10.67 2.47 4.74
C ASP A 59 10.94 1.40 5.81
N HIS A 60 9.89 0.79 6.37
CA HIS A 60 10.02 -0.28 7.35
C HIS A 60 10.76 -1.51 6.79
N GLU A 61 10.48 -1.90 5.55
CA GLU A 61 11.13 -3.03 4.89
C GLU A 61 12.64 -2.78 4.72
N SER A 62 13.02 -1.56 4.35
CA SER A 62 14.43 -1.17 4.22
C SER A 62 15.17 -1.25 5.57
N VAL A 63 14.51 -0.84 6.66
CA VAL A 63 15.05 -0.95 8.02
C VAL A 63 15.26 -2.41 8.37
N ILE A 64 14.25 -3.28 8.20
CA ILE A 64 14.33 -4.72 8.48
C ILE A 64 15.45 -5.39 7.68
N ALA A 65 15.61 -5.01 6.41
CA ALA A 65 16.68 -5.51 5.55
C ALA A 65 18.08 -5.10 6.03
N SER A 66 18.21 -3.90 6.62
CA SER A 66 19.49 -3.38 7.14
C SER A 66 19.91 -3.96 8.49
N LEU A 67 18.93 -4.39 9.31
CA LEU A 67 19.19 -5.02 10.60
C LEU A 67 19.96 -6.34 10.39
N LYS A 68 20.96 -6.60 11.23
CA LYS A 68 21.86 -7.76 11.02
C LYS A 68 21.36 -8.97 11.79
N SER A 69 20.94 -8.79 13.04
CA SER A 69 20.51 -9.88 13.90
C SER A 69 19.00 -10.15 13.80
N GLU A 70 18.60 -11.37 14.09
CA GLU A 70 17.19 -11.74 14.18
C GLU A 70 16.49 -11.13 15.40
N ALA A 71 17.24 -10.96 16.51
CA ALA A 71 16.74 -10.31 17.72
C ALA A 71 16.36 -8.84 17.47
N GLU A 72 17.23 -8.05 16.83
CA GLU A 72 16.94 -6.64 16.51
C GLU A 72 15.71 -6.49 15.61
N ARG A 73 15.55 -7.41 14.62
CA ARG A 73 14.36 -7.42 13.75
C ARG A 73 13.09 -7.69 14.54
N ASN A 74 13.12 -8.68 15.43
CA ASN A 74 11.98 -9.02 16.26
C ASN A 74 11.63 -7.88 17.22
N ASP A 75 12.63 -7.24 17.83
CA ASP A 75 12.41 -6.09 18.71
C ASP A 75 11.78 -4.90 17.95
N TYR A 76 12.25 -4.64 16.73
CA TYR A 76 11.67 -3.62 15.85
C TYR A 76 10.21 -3.92 15.51
N LEU A 77 9.93 -5.14 15.06
CA LEU A 77 8.57 -5.58 14.71
C LEU A 77 7.63 -5.56 15.91
N ASN A 78 8.10 -5.93 17.10
CA ASN A 78 7.31 -5.89 18.33
C ASN A 78 7.01 -4.45 18.79
N ASN A 79 7.89 -3.51 18.51
CA ASN A 79 7.63 -2.09 18.76
C ASN A 79 6.66 -1.53 17.72
N LEU A 80 6.84 -1.87 16.45
CA LEU A 80 5.94 -1.48 15.38
C LEU A 80 4.53 -2.04 15.61
N GLU A 81 4.38 -3.27 16.09
CA GLU A 81 3.07 -3.90 16.36
C GLU A 81 2.23 -3.14 17.41
N LYS A 82 2.88 -2.37 18.29
CA LYS A 82 2.18 -1.50 19.27
C LYS A 82 1.61 -0.25 18.62
N GLU A 83 2.24 0.22 17.55
CA GLU A 83 1.84 1.42 16.80
C GLU A 83 0.89 1.06 15.66
N ASP A 84 1.27 0.07 14.86
CA ASP A 84 0.53 -0.49 13.75
C ASP A 84 0.69 -2.03 13.70
N SER A 85 -0.34 -2.71 14.20
CA SER A 85 -0.40 -4.18 14.21
C SER A 85 -0.47 -4.78 12.81
N PHE A 86 -1.11 -4.10 11.86
CA PHE A 86 -1.26 -4.61 10.50
C PHE A 86 0.06 -4.53 9.74
N ALA A 87 0.74 -3.37 9.78
CA ALA A 87 2.04 -3.18 9.14
C ALA A 87 3.07 -4.19 9.68
N ALA A 88 3.12 -4.39 11.00
CA ALA A 88 4.01 -5.36 11.63
C ALA A 88 3.73 -6.80 11.17
N ALA A 89 2.45 -7.21 11.06
CA ALA A 89 2.08 -8.53 10.58
C ALA A 89 2.46 -8.74 9.10
N LEU A 90 2.24 -7.72 8.25
CA LEU A 90 2.59 -7.78 6.83
C LEU A 90 4.11 -7.90 6.61
N LEU A 91 4.90 -7.11 7.36
CA LEU A 91 6.36 -7.15 7.30
C LEU A 91 6.95 -8.46 7.81
N ARG A 92 6.34 -9.09 8.81
CA ARG A 92 6.72 -10.43 9.27
C ARG A 92 6.58 -11.45 8.15
N GLU A 93 5.42 -11.48 7.49
CA GLU A 93 5.18 -12.43 6.39
C GLU A 93 6.11 -12.16 5.20
N SER A 94 6.35 -10.88 4.85
CA SER A 94 7.24 -10.53 3.72
C SER A 94 8.69 -10.92 4.00
N ASP A 95 9.20 -10.69 5.21
CA ASP A 95 10.57 -11.06 5.60
C ASP A 95 10.73 -12.58 5.64
N GLU A 96 9.77 -13.31 6.19
CA GLU A 96 9.77 -14.78 6.15
C GLU A 96 9.79 -15.31 4.71
N HIS A 97 8.94 -14.75 3.85
CA HIS A 97 8.89 -15.11 2.44
C HIS A 97 10.23 -14.85 1.75
N ARG A 98 10.82 -13.67 1.97
CA ARG A 98 12.15 -13.29 1.46
C ARG A 98 13.22 -14.28 1.90
N ARG A 99 13.24 -14.68 3.18
CA ARG A 99 14.18 -15.69 3.69
C ARG A 99 14.00 -17.05 3.04
N ARG A 100 12.74 -17.49 2.86
CA ARG A 100 12.43 -18.75 2.14
C ARG A 100 12.94 -18.70 0.71
N LEU A 101 12.75 -17.59 -0.01
CA LEU A 101 13.27 -17.40 -1.36
C LEU A 101 14.80 -17.44 -1.39
N ILE A 102 15.47 -16.73 -0.48
CA ILE A 102 16.95 -16.74 -0.38
C ILE A 102 17.47 -18.16 -0.14
N LYS A 103 16.80 -18.95 0.71
CA LYS A 103 17.16 -20.34 0.97
C LYS A 103 17.07 -21.20 -0.29
N ILE A 104 15.93 -21.14 -0.99
CA ILE A 104 15.71 -21.91 -2.24
C ILE A 104 16.74 -21.50 -3.31
N LEU A 105 17.03 -20.21 -3.43
CA LEU A 105 18.03 -19.71 -4.38
C LEU A 105 19.44 -20.17 -3.98
N GLY A 106 19.80 -20.11 -2.70
CA GLY A 106 21.09 -20.57 -2.20
C GLY A 106 21.31 -22.06 -2.46
N GLU A 107 20.28 -22.89 -2.25
CA GLU A 107 20.29 -24.32 -2.58
C GLU A 107 20.53 -24.54 -4.09
N ARG A 108 19.89 -23.75 -4.96
CA ARG A 108 20.05 -23.85 -6.42
C ARG A 108 21.44 -23.45 -6.91
N PHE A 109 22.07 -22.48 -6.27
CA PHE A 109 23.36 -21.91 -6.69
C PHE A 109 24.57 -22.45 -5.91
N GLU A 110 24.39 -23.47 -5.04
CA GLU A 110 25.45 -24.05 -4.20
C GLU A 110 26.19 -23.01 -3.34
N LEU A 111 25.53 -21.91 -2.98
CA LEU A 111 26.07 -20.86 -2.11
C LEU A 111 25.96 -21.29 -0.63
N THR A 112 26.62 -22.39 -0.29
CA THR A 112 26.86 -22.76 1.12
C THR A 112 27.98 -21.90 1.68
N ASP A 113 27.65 -21.05 2.65
CA ASP A 113 28.56 -20.28 3.53
C ASP A 113 28.97 -18.85 3.08
N LEU A 114 28.02 -17.90 3.09
CA LEU A 114 28.36 -16.47 3.30
C LEU A 114 28.58 -16.11 4.78
N ASN A 115 28.48 -17.08 5.71
CA ASN A 115 28.61 -16.87 7.17
C ASN A 115 29.90 -17.43 7.80
N LYS A 116 30.86 -17.92 7.01
CA LYS A 116 32.19 -18.24 7.54
C LYS A 116 33.05 -16.98 7.57
N LYS A 117 33.33 -16.48 8.78
CA LYS A 117 34.38 -15.47 9.02
C LYS A 117 35.67 -15.93 8.34
N PRO A 118 36.39 -15.06 7.60
CA PRO A 118 37.71 -15.41 7.12
C PRO A 118 38.65 -15.50 8.33
N THR A 119 39.22 -16.69 8.53
CA THR A 119 40.38 -16.93 9.39
C THR A 119 41.62 -16.21 8.88
#